data_AF-A0AAE7E6F2-F1
#
_entry.id   AF-A0AAE7E6F2-F1
#
_cell.length_a   1.000
_cell.length_b   1.000
_cell.length_c   1.000
_cell.angle_alpha   90.00
_cell.angle_beta   90.00
_cell.angle_gamma   90.00
#
_symmetry.space_group_name_H-M   'P 1'
#
loop_
_entity.id
_entity.type
_entity.pdbx_description
1 polymer ?
#
loop_
_entity_poly.entity_id
_entity_poly.type
_entity_poly.pdbx_seq_one_letter_code
_entity_poly.pdbx_strand_id
1 'polypeptide(L)'
;MKKIVIIFFIFINISYSLDLDNFEERQKALQDVKTIILYEESIAKAYEEYILTNYAIADLTQIKSLIGDITTTISGITTTLNLDGTLMKVSYGLNNDLKADSSIKALYESNTYRKRTYVRNDEVNFILEDEFAKHLYDLIKQNGGAIEDCPMTAFTTAVNCKENNHIYIQLTKKLDGLEVVPDTYLIAYHVDNFKTGPIIITNDTSKHITESAFDSIPKGALLYDTDGVKYVKTLDGIEILK
;
A
#
# COMPACT_ATOMS: atom_id res chain seq x y z
N MET A 1 43.16 66.02 -0.17
CA MET A 1 42.33 65.07 0.61
C MET A 1 40.92 65.04 0.03
N LYS A 2 40.53 63.96 -0.65
CA LYS A 2 39.12 63.58 -0.85
C LYS A 2 39.08 62.06 -0.68
N LYS A 3 38.33 61.63 0.33
CA LYS A 3 38.32 60.26 0.84
C LYS A 3 37.57 59.34 -0.13
N ILE A 4 38.25 58.28 -0.54
CA ILE A 4 37.66 57.11 -1.18
C ILE A 4 37.15 56.21 -0.05
N VAL A 5 35.85 55.91 -0.03
CA VAL A 5 35.33 54.72 0.64
C VAL A 5 34.13 54.24 -0.18
N ILE A 6 34.37 53.26 -1.05
CA ILE A 6 33.32 52.41 -1.62
C ILE A 6 33.20 51.23 -0.65
N ILE A 7 32.06 51.14 0.03
CA ILE A 7 31.72 50.03 0.92
C ILE A 7 31.34 48.84 0.03
N PHE A 8 32.23 47.85 -0.02
CA PHE A 8 31.98 46.57 -0.69
C PHE A 8 31.45 45.59 0.36
N PHE A 9 30.12 45.62 0.57
CA PHE A 9 29.42 44.55 1.30
C PHE A 9 29.23 43.37 0.34
N ILE A 10 30.27 42.55 0.16
CA ILE A 10 30.04 41.16 -0.22
C ILE A 10 29.65 40.45 1.07
N PHE A 11 28.35 40.34 1.31
CA PHE A 11 27.83 39.22 2.08
C PHE A 11 28.12 37.96 1.28
N ILE A 12 29.24 37.31 1.62
CA ILE A 12 29.54 35.98 1.10
C ILE A 12 28.50 35.07 1.74
N ASN A 13 27.38 34.86 1.04
CA ASN A 13 26.58 33.66 1.22
C ASN A 13 27.45 32.51 0.69
N ILE A 14 28.39 32.05 1.52
CA ILE A 14 29.08 30.78 1.28
C ILE A 14 28.01 29.74 1.54
N SER A 15 27.22 29.42 0.51
CA SER A 15 26.46 28.18 0.49
C SER A 15 27.51 27.08 0.60
N TYR A 16 27.56 26.39 1.75
CA TYR A 16 28.31 25.15 1.88
C TYR A 16 27.65 24.14 0.94
N SER A 17 28.15 24.05 -0.29
CA SER A 17 27.74 23.00 -1.22
C SER A 17 28.39 21.70 -0.78
N LEU A 18 27.62 20.60 -0.83
CA LEU A 18 28.15 19.25 -0.65
C LEU A 18 29.29 19.02 -1.67
N ASP A 19 30.49 18.72 -1.20
CA ASP A 19 31.63 18.36 -2.04
C ASP A 19 31.71 16.83 -2.16
N LEU A 20 31.01 16.29 -3.16
CA LEU A 20 30.97 14.86 -3.42
C LEU A 20 32.29 14.29 -3.98
N ASP A 21 33.29 15.13 -4.26
CA ASP A 21 34.65 14.71 -4.61
C ASP A 21 35.49 14.43 -3.35
N ASN A 22 35.07 14.94 -2.19
CA ASN A 22 35.65 14.57 -0.90
C ASN A 22 35.19 13.17 -0.46
N PHE A 23 36.14 12.30 -0.12
CA PHE A 23 35.86 10.92 0.28
C PHE A 23 34.93 10.82 1.50
N GLU A 24 35.15 11.64 2.54
CA GLU A 24 34.36 11.59 3.78
C GLU A 24 32.91 12.05 3.53
N GLU A 25 32.74 13.14 2.79
CA GLU A 25 31.41 13.64 2.41
C GLU A 25 30.68 12.64 1.51
N ARG A 26 31.39 12.02 0.55
CA ARG A 26 30.82 10.98 -0.31
C ARG A 26 30.41 9.74 0.49
N GLN A 27 31.23 9.29 1.43
CA GLN A 27 30.89 8.15 2.29
C GLN A 27 29.64 8.45 3.12
N LYS A 28 29.55 9.65 3.69
CA LYS A 28 28.36 10.10 4.42
C LYS A 28 27.12 10.13 3.52
N ALA A 29 27.22 10.69 2.32
CA ALA A 29 26.12 10.74 1.36
C ALA A 29 25.60 9.34 0.98
N LEU A 30 26.49 8.37 0.77
CA LEU A 30 26.10 6.98 0.49
C LEU A 30 25.36 6.33 1.68
N GLN A 31 25.78 6.63 2.91
CA GLN A 31 25.13 6.14 4.12
C GLN A 31 23.75 6.79 4.32
N ASP A 32 23.63 8.08 4.04
CA ASP A 32 22.35 8.80 4.05
C ASP A 32 21.39 8.21 3.02
N VAL A 33 21.85 7.96 1.79
CA VAL A 33 21.06 7.32 0.72
C VAL A 33 20.56 5.94 1.16
N LYS A 34 21.42 5.11 1.74
CA LYS A 34 20.99 3.82 2.30
C LYS A 34 19.89 4.00 3.35
N THR A 35 20.03 4.99 4.24
CA THR A 35 19.06 5.25 5.30
C THR A 35 17.72 5.72 4.72
N ILE A 36 17.73 6.54 3.67
CA ILE A 36 16.52 6.96 2.94
C ILE A 36 15.81 5.75 2.33
N ILE A 37 16.55 4.85 1.67
CA ILE A 37 15.95 3.63 1.08
C ILE A 37 15.30 2.76 2.16
N LEU A 38 15.99 2.54 3.29
CA LEU A 38 15.45 1.74 4.40
C LEU A 38 14.21 2.39 5.03
N TYR A 39 14.15 3.71 5.05
CA TYR A 39 12.96 4.42 5.49
C TYR A 39 11.78 4.23 4.54
N GLU A 40 12.00 4.33 3.22
CA GLU A 40 10.98 4.03 2.22
C GLU A 40 10.47 2.58 2.31
N GLU A 41 11.35 1.62 2.55
CA GLU A 41 10.97 0.22 2.84
C GLU A 41 10.10 0.12 4.10
N SER A 42 10.41 0.90 5.14
CA SER A 42 9.61 0.91 6.36
C SER A 42 8.23 1.56 6.16
N ILE A 43 8.12 2.58 5.29
CA ILE A 43 6.83 3.15 4.87
C ILE A 43 5.99 2.07 4.16
N ALA A 44 6.57 1.37 3.18
CA ALA A 44 5.85 0.33 2.44
C ALA A 44 5.37 -0.81 3.37
N LYS A 45 6.22 -1.22 4.33
CA LYS A 45 5.85 -2.22 5.33
C LYS A 45 4.71 -1.74 6.24
N ALA A 46 4.82 -0.52 6.77
CA ALA A 46 3.79 0.04 7.64
C ALA A 46 2.46 0.25 6.90
N TYR A 47 2.53 0.56 5.60
CA TYR A 47 1.36 0.70 4.75
C TYR A 47 0.60 -0.62 4.57
N GLU A 48 1.31 -1.73 4.31
CA GLU A 48 0.72 -3.07 4.27
C GLU A 48 0.08 -3.45 5.61
N GLU A 49 0.79 -3.23 6.73
CA GLU A 49 0.28 -3.53 8.07
C GLU A 49 -0.96 -2.70 8.41
N TYR A 50 -1.00 -1.44 7.97
CA TYR A 50 -2.15 -0.58 8.18
C TYR A 50 -3.39 -1.10 7.46
N ILE A 51 -3.25 -1.58 6.22
CA ILE A 51 -4.35 -2.20 5.46
C ILE A 51 -4.88 -3.43 6.21
N LEU A 52 -3.98 -4.31 6.65
CA LEU A 52 -4.34 -5.54 7.36
C LEU A 52 -5.06 -5.26 8.69
N THR A 53 -4.65 -4.23 9.40
CA THR A 53 -5.19 -3.90 10.73
C THR A 53 -6.48 -3.07 10.63
N ASN A 54 -6.50 -2.06 9.77
CA ASN A 54 -7.56 -1.05 9.75
C ASN A 54 -8.57 -1.28 8.61
N TYR A 55 -8.29 -2.17 7.67
CA TYR A 55 -9.12 -2.41 6.49
C TYR A 55 -9.38 -1.12 5.68
N ALA A 56 -8.37 -0.25 5.63
CA ALA A 56 -8.41 1.08 5.04
C ALA A 56 -7.06 1.46 4.41
N ILE A 57 -7.08 2.45 3.51
CA ILE A 57 -5.85 3.03 2.94
C ILE A 57 -5.33 4.12 3.89
N ALA A 58 -4.04 4.04 4.23
CA ALA A 58 -3.38 5.04 5.07
C ALA A 58 -2.99 6.29 4.29
N ASP A 59 -2.96 7.43 4.98
CA ASP A 59 -2.21 8.61 4.57
C ASP A 59 -0.78 8.63 5.17
N LEU A 60 0.07 9.56 4.70
CA LEU A 60 1.45 9.65 5.17
C LEU A 60 1.56 9.96 6.66
N THR A 61 0.63 10.72 7.22
CA THR A 61 0.64 11.12 8.63
C THR A 61 0.42 9.91 9.52
N GLN A 62 -0.54 9.06 9.16
CA GLN A 62 -0.80 7.80 9.85
C GLN A 62 0.41 6.88 9.79
N ILE A 63 1.07 6.77 8.63
CA ILE A 63 2.29 5.98 8.50
C ILE A 63 3.43 6.54 9.36
N LYS A 64 3.70 7.84 9.29
CA LYS A 64 4.74 8.49 10.10
C LYS A 64 4.50 8.34 11.60
N SER A 65 3.25 8.30 12.04
CA SER A 65 2.90 8.01 13.44
C SER A 65 3.37 6.61 13.88
N LEU A 66 3.39 5.63 12.97
CA LEU A 66 3.80 4.25 13.25
C LEU A 66 5.32 4.07 13.24
N ILE A 67 6.04 4.74 12.33
CA ILE A 67 7.47 4.48 12.09
C ILE A 67 8.40 5.64 12.49
N GLY A 68 7.85 6.79 12.85
CA GLY A 68 8.60 8.04 13.07
C GLY A 68 8.90 8.79 11.77
N ASP A 69 9.22 10.08 11.88
CA ASP A 69 9.59 10.93 10.74
C ASP A 69 11.08 11.31 10.80
N ILE A 70 11.85 10.91 9.79
CA ILE A 70 13.28 11.20 9.70
C ILE A 70 13.61 12.31 8.70
N THR A 71 12.61 12.91 8.04
CA THR A 71 12.82 13.92 6.98
C THR A 71 13.60 15.14 7.44
N THR A 72 13.59 15.44 8.74
CA THR A 72 14.33 16.55 9.36
C THR A 72 15.72 16.14 9.86
N THR A 73 16.04 14.85 9.87
CA THR A 73 17.27 14.30 10.47
C THR A 73 18.34 13.99 9.42
N ILE A 74 17.97 13.81 8.16
CA ILE A 74 18.88 13.43 7.06
C ILE A 74 18.95 14.56 6.03
N SER A 75 20.15 15.10 5.79
CA SER A 75 20.36 16.20 4.83
C SER A 75 20.11 15.83 3.37
N GLY A 76 20.25 14.54 3.03
CA GLY A 76 20.09 14.02 1.67
C GLY A 76 18.66 13.74 1.23
N ILE A 77 17.69 13.78 2.16
CA ILE A 77 16.29 13.46 1.87
C ILE A 77 15.55 14.70 1.37
N THR A 78 14.62 14.52 0.44
CA THR A 78 13.69 15.59 0.11
C THR A 78 12.79 15.88 1.31
N THR A 79 12.55 17.16 1.56
CA THR A 79 11.63 17.60 2.62
C THR A 79 10.16 17.45 2.22
N THR A 80 9.88 17.14 0.95
CA THR A 80 8.53 17.05 0.38
C THR A 80 8.13 15.61 0.07
N LEU A 81 8.43 14.67 0.97
CA LEU A 81 7.91 13.30 0.82
C LEU A 81 6.38 13.32 0.88
N ASN A 82 5.74 12.82 -0.18
CA ASN A 82 4.29 12.70 -0.29
C ASN A 82 3.92 11.24 -0.56
N LEU A 83 3.00 10.68 0.22
CA LEU A 83 2.41 9.38 -0.04
C LEU A 83 1.15 9.56 -0.90
N ASP A 84 1.16 8.95 -2.07
CA ASP A 84 -0.07 8.60 -2.76
C ASP A 84 -0.46 7.18 -2.33
N GLY A 85 -1.25 7.13 -1.26
CA GLY A 85 -1.73 5.86 -0.70
C GLY A 85 -2.62 5.12 -1.69
N THR A 86 -3.31 5.83 -2.58
CA THR A 86 -4.15 5.21 -3.61
C THR A 86 -3.29 4.53 -4.67
N LEU A 87 -2.17 5.11 -5.07
CA LEU A 87 -1.28 4.52 -6.07
C LEU A 87 -0.13 3.71 -5.44
N MET A 88 -0.17 3.47 -4.12
CA MET A 88 0.84 2.71 -3.36
C MET A 88 2.25 3.21 -3.67
N LYS A 89 2.45 4.52 -3.60
CA LYS A 89 3.73 5.12 -3.96
C LYS A 89 4.03 6.32 -3.09
N VAL A 90 5.30 6.56 -2.86
CA VAL A 90 5.82 7.79 -2.28
C VAL A 90 6.65 8.53 -3.32
N SER A 91 6.66 9.86 -3.24
CA SER A 91 7.53 10.70 -4.07
C SER A 91 9.01 10.31 -3.92
N TYR A 92 9.81 10.61 -4.95
CA TYR A 92 11.27 10.43 -4.91
C TYR A 92 11.91 11.01 -3.66
N GLY A 93 12.74 10.22 -2.98
CA GLY A 93 13.31 10.55 -1.68
C GLY A 93 14.59 11.36 -1.70
N LEU A 94 15.40 11.34 -2.77
CA LEU A 94 16.64 12.15 -2.79
C LEU A 94 16.35 13.62 -3.09
N ASN A 95 17.14 14.50 -2.46
CA ASN A 95 17.22 15.90 -2.86
C ASN A 95 17.91 16.08 -4.24
N ASN A 96 17.84 17.30 -4.79
CA ASN A 96 18.37 17.59 -6.13
C ASN A 96 19.89 17.44 -6.24
N ASP A 97 20.63 17.76 -5.17
CA ASP A 97 22.10 17.70 -5.18
C ASP A 97 22.59 16.26 -5.31
N LEU A 98 22.04 15.35 -4.49
CA LEU A 98 22.36 13.92 -4.54
C LEU A 98 21.80 13.25 -5.80
N LYS A 99 20.64 13.70 -6.30
CA LYS A 99 20.04 13.19 -7.53
C LYS A 99 20.89 13.51 -8.77
N ALA A 100 21.67 14.59 -8.74
CA ALA A 100 22.53 15.00 -9.84
C ALA A 100 23.81 14.13 -9.99
N ASP A 101 24.31 13.51 -8.91
CA ASP A 101 25.40 12.54 -8.99
C ASP A 101 24.89 11.19 -9.53
N SER A 102 25.41 10.77 -10.67
CA SER A 102 24.96 9.57 -11.37
C SER A 102 25.17 8.27 -10.60
N SER A 103 26.23 8.18 -9.78
CA SER A 103 26.53 6.99 -9.00
C SER A 103 25.64 6.89 -7.76
N ILE A 104 25.35 8.02 -7.11
CA ILE A 104 24.45 8.08 -5.96
C ILE A 104 23.02 7.79 -6.42
N LYS A 105 22.60 8.40 -7.52
CA LYS A 105 21.32 8.09 -8.17
C LYS A 105 21.21 6.61 -8.50
N ALA A 106 22.23 6.03 -9.14
CA ALA A 106 22.22 4.61 -9.49
C ALA A 106 22.12 3.70 -8.24
N LEU A 107 22.80 4.05 -7.15
CA LEU A 107 22.68 3.32 -5.89
C LEU A 107 21.25 3.40 -5.32
N TYR A 108 20.66 4.59 -5.30
CA TYR A 108 19.32 4.83 -4.77
C TYR A 108 18.22 4.10 -5.57
N GLU A 109 18.35 4.08 -6.89
CA GLU A 109 17.40 3.40 -7.79
C GLU A 109 17.64 1.89 -7.86
N SER A 110 18.78 1.40 -7.37
CA SER A 110 19.09 -0.04 -7.38
C SER A 110 18.24 -0.86 -6.41
N ASN A 111 18.09 -2.14 -6.72
CA ASN A 111 17.42 -3.10 -5.84
C ASN A 111 18.28 -3.59 -4.67
N THR A 112 19.49 -3.05 -4.48
CA THR A 112 20.46 -3.54 -3.47
C THR A 112 19.87 -3.52 -2.06
N TYR A 113 19.09 -2.50 -1.74
CA TYR A 113 18.46 -2.32 -0.42
C TYR A 113 16.93 -2.29 -0.50
N ARG A 114 16.35 -2.57 -1.67
CA ARG A 114 14.91 -2.51 -1.91
C ARG A 114 14.35 -3.90 -2.08
N LYS A 115 13.43 -4.28 -1.21
CA LYS A 115 12.70 -5.55 -1.28
C LYS A 115 11.21 -5.30 -1.53
N ARG A 116 10.65 -4.30 -0.86
CA ARG A 116 9.23 -3.95 -0.88
C ARG A 116 8.93 -2.68 -1.64
N THR A 117 9.96 -2.03 -2.18
CA THR A 117 9.83 -0.83 -3.01
C THR A 117 10.58 -0.97 -4.32
N TYR A 118 10.23 -0.16 -5.31
CA TYR A 118 11.02 0.02 -6.53
C TYR A 118 10.86 1.43 -7.09
N VAL A 119 11.89 1.92 -7.76
CA VAL A 119 11.85 3.24 -8.40
C VAL A 119 11.33 3.11 -9.83
N ARG A 120 10.35 3.94 -10.19
CA ARG A 120 9.87 4.10 -11.57
C ARG A 120 9.30 5.50 -11.75
N ASN A 121 9.63 6.16 -12.86
CA ASN A 121 9.13 7.49 -13.21
C ASN A 121 9.33 8.54 -12.11
N ASP A 122 10.51 8.56 -11.47
CA ASP A 122 10.81 9.43 -10.33
C ASP A 122 9.86 9.25 -9.12
N GLU A 123 9.32 8.04 -8.94
CA GLU A 123 8.49 7.68 -7.80
C GLU A 123 8.92 6.34 -7.22
N VAL A 124 8.72 6.17 -5.92
CA VAL A 124 9.01 4.94 -5.18
C VAL A 124 7.69 4.20 -4.98
N ASN A 125 7.50 3.13 -5.74
CA ASN A 125 6.29 2.33 -5.74
C ASN A 125 6.44 1.19 -4.73
N PHE A 126 5.34 0.75 -4.13
CA PHE A 126 5.33 -0.32 -3.14
C PHE A 126 4.93 -1.65 -3.75
N ILE A 127 5.43 -2.72 -3.14
CA ILE A 127 5.06 -4.10 -3.41
C ILE A 127 4.45 -4.63 -2.12
N LEU A 128 3.15 -4.90 -2.15
CA LEU A 128 2.51 -5.69 -1.10
C LEU A 128 3.03 -7.13 -1.23
N GLU A 129 3.58 -7.69 -0.15
CA GLU A 129 4.02 -9.08 -0.11
C GLU A 129 2.85 -10.00 0.24
N ASP A 130 1.97 -9.58 1.15
CA ASP A 130 0.88 -10.43 1.62
C ASP A 130 -0.32 -10.43 0.66
N GLU A 131 -0.80 -11.64 0.31
CA GLU A 131 -1.92 -11.82 -0.62
C GLU A 131 -3.25 -11.32 -0.06
N PHE A 132 -3.47 -11.44 1.25
CA PHE A 132 -4.66 -10.91 1.88
C PHE A 132 -4.62 -9.38 1.92
N ALA A 133 -3.46 -8.78 2.16
CA ALA A 133 -3.31 -7.33 2.05
C ALA A 133 -3.62 -6.81 0.64
N LYS A 134 -3.16 -7.52 -0.42
CA LYS A 134 -3.50 -7.19 -1.82
C LYS A 134 -5.00 -7.26 -2.05
N HIS A 135 -5.64 -8.32 -1.57
CA HIS A 135 -7.07 -8.50 -1.71
C HIS A 135 -7.87 -7.41 -1.01
N LEU A 136 -7.51 -7.08 0.24
CA LEU A 136 -8.13 -5.96 0.96
C LEU A 136 -7.93 -4.64 0.23
N TYR A 137 -6.73 -4.36 -0.27
CA TYR A 137 -6.44 -3.16 -1.05
C TYR A 137 -7.34 -3.04 -2.29
N ASP A 138 -7.48 -4.12 -3.07
CA ASP A 138 -8.35 -4.14 -4.25
C ASP A 138 -9.81 -3.92 -3.88
N LEU A 139 -10.29 -4.56 -2.82
CA LEU A 139 -11.65 -4.37 -2.31
C LEU A 139 -11.91 -2.94 -1.85
N ILE A 140 -11.00 -2.34 -1.08
CA ILE A 140 -11.12 -0.96 -0.60
C ILE A 140 -11.20 0.01 -1.78
N LYS A 141 -10.41 -0.23 -2.84
CA LYS A 141 -10.48 0.55 -4.08
C LYS A 141 -11.80 0.38 -4.81
N GLN A 142 -12.29 -0.85 -4.96
CA GLN A 142 -13.58 -1.12 -5.61
C GLN A 142 -14.74 -0.50 -4.81
N ASN A 143 -14.66 -0.51 -3.48
CA ASN A 143 -15.66 0.05 -2.58
C ASN A 143 -15.63 1.60 -2.54
N GLY A 144 -14.51 2.22 -2.94
CA GLY A 144 -14.30 3.67 -2.81
C GLY A 144 -14.10 4.14 -1.37
N GLY A 145 -13.78 3.22 -0.44
CA GLY A 145 -13.69 3.48 0.99
C GLY A 145 -13.33 2.22 1.78
N ALA A 146 -13.07 2.41 3.07
CA ALA A 146 -12.71 1.32 3.99
C ALA A 146 -13.77 0.21 4.04
N ILE A 147 -13.34 -0.98 4.45
CA ILE A 147 -14.28 -2.09 4.72
C ILE A 147 -14.73 -1.97 6.18
N GLU A 148 -15.95 -1.47 6.32
CA GLU A 148 -16.60 -1.19 7.60
C GLU A 148 -17.26 -2.44 8.19
N ASP A 149 -17.66 -2.35 9.46
CA ASP A 149 -18.43 -3.39 10.11
C ASP A 149 -19.81 -3.55 9.46
N CYS A 150 -20.30 -4.79 9.36
CA CYS A 150 -21.58 -5.08 8.74
C CYS A 150 -22.74 -4.41 9.51
N PRO A 151 -23.73 -3.82 8.81
CA PRO A 151 -24.90 -3.25 9.47
C PRO A 151 -25.63 -4.29 10.32
N MET A 152 -26.09 -3.85 11.50
CA MET A 152 -26.83 -4.70 12.45
C MET A 152 -28.33 -4.83 12.10
N THR A 153 -28.81 -4.09 11.11
CA THR A 153 -30.22 -4.11 10.66
C THR A 153 -30.35 -4.90 9.37
N ALA A 154 -31.58 -5.26 8.98
CA ALA A 154 -31.83 -5.77 7.64
C ALA A 154 -31.61 -4.66 6.60
N PHE A 155 -31.09 -5.03 5.43
CA PHE A 155 -30.84 -4.13 4.32
C PHE A 155 -30.77 -4.90 3.00
N THR A 156 -31.27 -4.28 1.94
CA THR A 156 -31.35 -4.87 0.59
C THR A 156 -30.32 -4.32 -0.38
N THR A 157 -29.68 -3.19 -0.04
CA THR A 157 -28.57 -2.65 -0.82
C THR A 157 -27.30 -3.43 -0.53
N ALA A 158 -26.68 -4.01 -1.54
CA ALA A 158 -25.47 -4.80 -1.37
C ALA A 158 -24.32 -3.98 -0.76
N VAL A 159 -23.65 -4.51 0.26
CA VAL A 159 -22.50 -3.85 0.92
C VAL A 159 -21.31 -4.81 1.06
N ASN A 160 -20.10 -4.25 1.01
CA ASN A 160 -18.88 -4.97 1.40
C ASN A 160 -18.59 -4.63 2.85
N CYS A 161 -18.49 -5.63 3.73
CA CYS A 161 -18.34 -5.39 5.15
C CYS A 161 -17.66 -6.56 5.87
N LYS A 162 -17.27 -6.34 7.12
CA LYS A 162 -16.67 -7.35 7.99
C LYS A 162 -17.51 -7.59 9.23
N GLU A 163 -17.52 -8.83 9.72
CA GLU A 163 -18.22 -9.20 10.95
C GLU A 163 -17.60 -10.49 11.52
N ASN A 164 -17.22 -10.51 12.79
CA ASN A 164 -16.69 -11.70 13.49
C ASN A 164 -15.58 -12.41 12.70
N ASN A 165 -14.55 -11.68 12.27
CA ASN A 165 -13.43 -12.19 11.45
C ASN A 165 -13.86 -12.78 10.09
N HIS A 166 -15.08 -12.50 9.64
CA HIS A 166 -15.51 -12.78 8.28
C HIS A 166 -15.51 -11.50 7.45
N ILE A 167 -15.19 -11.65 6.17
CA ILE A 167 -15.39 -10.64 5.14
C ILE A 167 -16.54 -11.11 4.26
N TYR A 168 -17.47 -10.20 4.03
CA TYR A 168 -18.56 -10.37 3.11
C TYR A 168 -18.47 -9.35 1.97
N ILE A 169 -18.69 -9.83 0.75
CA ILE A 169 -18.69 -9.02 -0.46
C ILE A 169 -20.10 -9.07 -1.06
N GLN A 170 -20.65 -7.89 -1.34
CA GLN A 170 -22.04 -7.70 -1.80
C GLN A 170 -23.08 -8.39 -0.89
N LEU A 171 -22.89 -8.31 0.43
CA LEU A 171 -23.84 -8.83 1.41
C LEU A 171 -25.16 -8.08 1.32
N THR A 172 -26.25 -8.78 1.56
CA THR A 172 -27.55 -8.24 1.98
C THR A 172 -28.02 -9.01 3.21
N LYS A 173 -28.82 -8.38 4.07
CA LYS A 173 -29.39 -9.04 5.26
C LYS A 173 -30.90 -8.90 5.27
N LYS A 174 -31.58 -9.95 5.72
CA LYS A 174 -33.04 -9.97 5.93
C LYS A 174 -33.40 -10.19 7.39
N LEU A 175 -34.65 -9.93 7.73
CA LEU A 175 -35.23 -10.39 8.98
C LEU A 175 -35.77 -11.80 8.78
N ASP A 176 -35.29 -12.75 9.59
CA ASP A 176 -35.85 -14.09 9.72
C ASP A 176 -36.37 -14.25 11.16
N GLY A 177 -37.70 -14.19 11.31
CA GLY A 177 -38.34 -14.05 12.61
C GLY A 177 -37.93 -12.75 13.32
N LEU A 178 -37.16 -12.88 14.41
CA LEU A 178 -36.62 -11.77 15.20
C LEU A 178 -35.11 -11.54 14.98
N GLU A 179 -34.48 -12.35 14.13
CA GLU A 179 -33.04 -12.32 13.88
C GLU A 179 -32.72 -11.65 12.54
N VAL A 180 -31.61 -10.91 12.50
CA VAL A 180 -31.08 -10.33 11.27
C VAL A 180 -30.02 -11.28 10.74
N VAL A 181 -30.29 -11.91 9.60
CA VAL A 181 -29.43 -12.95 9.01
C VAL A 181 -28.97 -12.55 7.61
N PRO A 182 -27.79 -13.03 7.15
CA PRO A 182 -27.41 -12.94 5.74
C PRO A 182 -28.51 -13.48 4.81
N ASP A 183 -28.82 -12.73 3.77
CA ASP A 183 -29.78 -13.16 2.74
C ASP A 183 -29.05 -13.62 1.48
N THR A 184 -28.33 -12.70 0.83
CA THR A 184 -27.47 -13.01 -0.32
C THR A 184 -26.10 -12.36 -0.16
N TYR A 185 -25.08 -12.97 -0.76
CA TYR A 185 -23.73 -12.42 -0.85
C TYR A 185 -23.02 -12.99 -2.08
N LEU A 186 -22.04 -12.26 -2.60
CA LEU A 186 -21.21 -12.74 -3.69
C LEU A 186 -20.12 -13.68 -3.18
N ILE A 187 -19.46 -13.28 -2.10
CA ILE A 187 -18.35 -14.00 -1.46
C ILE A 187 -18.46 -13.80 0.05
N ALA A 188 -18.21 -14.86 0.82
CA ALA A 188 -18.06 -14.81 2.27
C ALA A 188 -16.92 -15.74 2.70
N TYR A 189 -16.01 -15.25 3.55
CA TYR A 189 -14.92 -16.08 4.08
C TYR A 189 -14.44 -15.59 5.43
N HIS A 190 -13.94 -16.51 6.26
CA HIS A 190 -13.15 -16.16 7.44
C HIS A 190 -11.74 -15.74 7.00
N VAL A 191 -11.18 -14.68 7.60
CA VAL A 191 -9.87 -14.12 7.21
C VAL A 191 -8.75 -15.16 7.15
N ASP A 192 -8.71 -16.07 8.13
CA ASP A 192 -7.70 -17.16 8.19
C ASP A 192 -7.82 -18.15 7.02
N ASN A 193 -9.00 -18.27 6.44
CA ASN A 193 -9.28 -19.19 5.33
C ASN A 193 -9.04 -18.55 3.97
N PHE A 194 -8.70 -17.26 3.88
CA PHE A 194 -8.57 -16.56 2.60
C PHE A 194 -7.54 -17.21 1.65
N LYS A 195 -6.40 -17.65 2.18
CA LYS A 195 -5.30 -18.19 1.35
C LYS A 195 -5.60 -19.57 0.77
N THR A 196 -6.31 -20.41 1.51
CA THR A 196 -6.47 -21.85 1.15
C THR A 196 -7.93 -22.31 1.03
N GLY A 197 -8.87 -21.49 1.49
CA GLY A 197 -10.27 -21.85 1.65
C GLY A 197 -10.57 -22.52 3.00
N PRO A 198 -11.85 -22.85 3.25
CA PRO A 198 -12.98 -22.66 2.35
C PRO A 198 -13.41 -21.18 2.25
N ILE A 199 -13.65 -20.72 1.02
CA ILE A 199 -14.33 -19.46 0.70
C ILE A 199 -15.71 -19.80 0.15
N ILE A 200 -16.77 -19.22 0.72
CA ILE A 200 -18.13 -19.43 0.24
C ILE A 200 -18.44 -18.40 -0.84
N ILE A 201 -19.04 -18.83 -1.95
CA ILE A 201 -19.38 -17.99 -3.10
C ILE A 201 -20.84 -18.18 -3.50
N THR A 202 -21.37 -17.24 -4.29
CA THR A 202 -22.68 -17.41 -4.91
C THR A 202 -22.73 -18.65 -5.82
N ASN A 203 -23.87 -19.33 -5.89
CA ASN A 203 -24.13 -20.38 -6.87
C ASN A 203 -24.44 -19.84 -8.29
N ASP A 204 -24.54 -18.51 -8.46
CA ASP A 204 -24.66 -17.89 -9.77
C ASP A 204 -23.31 -17.90 -10.50
N THR A 205 -23.08 -18.95 -11.30
CA THR A 205 -21.83 -19.16 -12.05
C THR A 205 -21.55 -18.06 -13.08
N SER A 206 -22.55 -17.28 -13.49
CA SER A 206 -22.32 -16.17 -14.42
C SER A 206 -21.48 -15.07 -13.76
N LYS A 207 -21.68 -14.86 -12.45
CA LYS A 207 -20.95 -13.86 -11.67
C LYS A 207 -19.49 -14.23 -11.42
N HIS A 208 -19.15 -15.52 -11.44
CA HIS A 208 -17.78 -16.00 -11.26
C HIS A 208 -16.81 -15.45 -12.32
N ILE A 209 -17.35 -14.99 -13.46
CA ILE A 209 -16.61 -14.47 -14.60
C ILE A 209 -16.72 -12.94 -14.69
N THR A 210 -17.89 -12.38 -14.34
CA THR A 210 -18.16 -10.95 -14.56
C THR A 210 -17.79 -10.05 -13.39
N GLU A 211 -17.76 -10.58 -12.16
CA GLU A 211 -17.51 -9.78 -10.96
C GLU A 211 -16.02 -9.72 -10.63
N SER A 212 -15.45 -8.53 -10.66
CA SER A 212 -14.01 -8.28 -10.38
C SER A 212 -13.58 -8.64 -8.96
N ALA A 213 -14.53 -8.83 -8.04
CA ALA A 213 -14.23 -9.30 -6.69
C ALA A 213 -13.57 -10.69 -6.68
N PHE A 214 -13.77 -11.50 -7.73
CA PHE A 214 -13.12 -12.80 -7.88
C PHE A 214 -11.68 -12.72 -8.41
N ASP A 215 -11.24 -11.58 -8.95
CA ASP A 215 -9.91 -11.43 -9.54
C ASP A 215 -8.81 -11.43 -8.48
N SER A 216 -9.13 -10.94 -7.28
CA SER A 216 -8.21 -10.85 -6.15
C SER A 216 -8.22 -12.09 -5.25
N ILE A 217 -9.00 -13.13 -5.59
CA ILE A 217 -8.95 -14.42 -4.89
C ILE A 217 -7.67 -15.18 -5.26
N PRO A 218 -6.93 -15.77 -4.29
CA PRO A 218 -5.68 -16.45 -4.56
C PRO A 218 -5.88 -17.69 -5.42
N LYS A 219 -4.92 -17.92 -6.32
CA LYS A 219 -4.89 -19.14 -7.14
C LYS A 219 -4.66 -20.35 -6.22
N GLY A 220 -5.40 -21.42 -6.48
CA GLY A 220 -5.40 -22.63 -5.65
C GLY A 220 -6.34 -22.58 -4.44
N ALA A 221 -6.99 -21.44 -4.16
CA ALA A 221 -7.98 -21.34 -3.09
C ALA A 221 -9.17 -22.26 -3.36
N LEU A 222 -9.62 -22.97 -2.32
CA LEU A 222 -10.82 -23.80 -2.37
C LEU A 222 -12.07 -22.95 -2.13
N LEU A 223 -13.01 -23.07 -3.05
CA LEU A 223 -14.25 -22.32 -3.07
C LEU A 223 -15.42 -23.30 -2.96
N TYR A 224 -16.50 -22.90 -2.29
CA TYR A 224 -17.75 -23.67 -2.23
C TYR A 224 -18.90 -22.74 -2.53
N ASP A 225 -19.82 -23.15 -3.40
CA ASP A 225 -21.06 -22.38 -3.55
C ASP A 225 -22.05 -22.67 -2.40
N THR A 226 -23.13 -21.91 -2.36
CA THR A 226 -24.19 -22.05 -1.36
C THR A 226 -24.93 -23.40 -1.43
N ASP A 227 -24.80 -24.15 -2.53
CA ASP A 227 -25.35 -25.50 -2.70
C ASP A 227 -24.34 -26.60 -2.33
N GLY A 228 -23.11 -26.22 -1.94
CA GLY A 228 -22.03 -27.11 -1.52
C GLY A 228 -21.18 -27.67 -2.65
N VAL A 229 -21.34 -27.19 -3.89
CA VAL A 229 -20.46 -27.57 -5.01
C VAL A 229 -19.09 -26.98 -4.77
N LYS A 230 -18.06 -27.81 -4.97
CA LYS A 230 -16.67 -27.43 -4.75
C LYS A 230 -16.03 -26.89 -6.03
N TYR A 231 -15.27 -25.81 -5.89
CA TYR A 231 -14.51 -25.17 -6.96
C TYR A 231 -13.07 -24.89 -6.51
N VAL A 232 -12.21 -24.59 -7.49
CA VAL A 232 -10.84 -24.11 -7.28
C VAL A 232 -10.58 -22.89 -8.16
N LYS A 233 -9.91 -21.88 -7.60
CA LYS A 233 -9.43 -20.73 -8.39
C LYS A 233 -8.19 -21.13 -9.19
N THR A 234 -8.25 -21.06 -10.51
CA THR A 234 -7.13 -21.35 -11.42
C THR A 234 -6.56 -20.06 -12.03
N LEU A 235 -5.63 -20.19 -12.98
CA LEU A 235 -5.15 -19.07 -13.77
C LEU A 235 -6.23 -18.49 -14.70
N ASP A 236 -7.13 -19.35 -15.18
CA ASP A 236 -8.10 -19.03 -16.21
C ASP A 236 -9.48 -18.66 -15.63
N GLY A 237 -9.75 -19.03 -14.38
CA GLY A 237 -11.01 -18.68 -13.73
C GLY A 237 -11.31 -19.49 -12.47
N ILE A 238 -12.60 -19.71 -12.22
CA ILE A 238 -13.11 -20.59 -11.16
C ILE A 238 -13.60 -21.86 -11.83
N GLU A 239 -13.05 -23.00 -11.44
CA GLU A 239 -13.34 -24.30 -12.06
C GLU A 239 -13.94 -25.27 -11.05
N ILE A 240 -14.93 -26.06 -11.49
CA ILE A 240 -15.57 -27.09 -10.66
C ILE A 240 -14.56 -28.19 -10.35
N LEU A 241 -14.38 -28.50 -9.07
CA LEU A 241 -13.54 -29.59 -8.59
C LEU A 241 -14.41 -30.84 -8.38
N LYS A 242 -14.32 -31.78 -9.33
CA LYS A 242 -15.04 -33.07 -9.29
C LYS A 242 -14.38 -34.09 -8.37
#